data_AF-A0A941PKE3-F1
#
_entry.id   AF-A0A941PKE3-F1
#
_cell.length_a   1.000
_cell.length_b   1.000
_cell.length_c   1.000
_cell.angle_alpha   90.00
_cell.angle_beta   90.00
_cell.angle_gamma   90.00
#
_symmetry.space_group_name_H-M   'P 1'
#
loop_
_entity.id
_entity.type
_entity.pdbx_description
1 polymer ?
#
loop_
_entity_poly.entity_id
_entity_poly.type
_entity_poly.pdbx_seq_one_letter_code
_entity_poly.pdbx_strand_id
1 'polypeptide(L)'
;MRATNPAEERLLALIEPEAEGLGYRIVRVRLSGNRRKRLQVMAERSSDGYMDIDDCGRLSRALSPMLDLKDPIAGEYDLEVSSPGIDRPLMRLEDFERFAGHEAKLETIGVIDGRRRFKGVIAGVAGDEVRLTMPEGEEVRFKLAALSEARLVLTDRLIEEDLRRSKAAQAAANAEEDQRREDT
;
A
#
# COMPACT_ATOMS: atom_id res chain seq x y z
N MET A 1 -2.66 -4.85 8.41
CA MET A 1 -3.79 -3.90 8.48
C MET A 1 -3.37 -2.51 8.00
N ARG A 2 -4.23 -1.82 7.23
CA ARG A 2 -3.99 -0.48 6.66
C ARG A 2 -3.82 0.61 7.73
N ALA A 3 -4.43 0.41 8.88
CA ALA A 3 -4.26 1.10 10.15
C ALA A 3 -4.08 0.04 11.26
N THR A 4 -3.39 0.38 12.35
CA THR A 4 -3.05 -0.53 13.45
C THR A 4 -3.65 -0.13 14.79
N ASN A 5 -4.25 1.05 14.86
CA ASN A 5 -4.88 1.58 16.06
C ASN A 5 -6.05 2.52 15.69
N PRO A 6 -6.94 2.86 16.65
CA PRO A 6 -8.11 3.67 16.37
C PRO A 6 -7.81 5.09 15.85
N ALA A 7 -6.64 5.67 16.16
CA ALA A 7 -6.27 6.97 15.63
C ALA A 7 -5.93 6.88 14.13
N GLU A 8 -5.17 5.86 13.74
CA GLU A 8 -4.88 5.57 12.33
C GLU A 8 -6.13 5.23 11.53
N GLU A 9 -7.10 4.52 12.13
CA GLU A 9 -8.39 4.21 11.49
C GLU A 9 -9.20 5.48 11.20
N ARG A 10 -9.27 6.41 12.16
CA ARG A 10 -9.93 7.72 11.95
C ARG A 10 -9.23 8.54 10.88
N LEU A 11 -7.90 8.56 10.88
CA LEU A 11 -7.10 9.24 9.86
C LEU A 11 -7.32 8.63 8.48
N LEU A 12 -7.34 7.30 8.37
CA LEU A 12 -7.61 6.61 7.12
C LEU A 12 -9.01 6.95 6.59
N ALA A 13 -10.05 6.83 7.42
CA ALA A 13 -11.42 7.18 7.05
C ALA A 13 -11.57 8.65 6.61
N LEU A 14 -10.70 9.52 7.11
CA LEU A 14 -10.70 10.92 6.78
C LEU A 14 -9.98 11.22 5.45
N ILE A 15 -8.85 10.57 5.21
CA ILE A 15 -7.95 10.81 4.07
C ILE A 15 -8.41 10.07 2.81
N GLU A 16 -9.01 8.90 2.98
CA GLU A 16 -9.37 7.99 1.88
C GLU A 16 -10.32 8.63 0.85
N PRO A 17 -11.41 9.35 1.21
CA PRO A 17 -12.29 9.98 0.23
C PRO A 17 -11.59 11.06 -0.62
N GLU A 18 -10.69 11.83 -0.01
CA GLU A 18 -9.92 12.87 -0.71
C GLU A 18 -8.93 12.25 -1.70
N ALA A 19 -8.27 11.16 -1.30
CA ALA A 19 -7.38 10.41 -2.17
C ALA A 19 -8.12 9.78 -3.35
N GLU A 20 -9.29 9.17 -3.09
CA GLU A 20 -10.13 8.54 -4.12
C GLU A 20 -10.63 9.57 -5.15
N GLY A 21 -11.04 10.77 -4.70
CA GLY A 21 -11.44 11.87 -5.59
C GLY A 21 -10.35 12.34 -6.54
N LEU A 22 -9.07 12.10 -6.20
CA LEU A 22 -7.91 12.40 -7.04
C LEU A 22 -7.43 11.21 -7.87
N GLY A 23 -8.09 10.05 -7.75
CA GLY A 23 -7.71 8.82 -8.43
C GLY A 23 -6.64 8.00 -7.71
N TYR A 24 -6.34 8.30 -6.44
CA TYR A 24 -5.39 7.55 -5.63
C TYR A 24 -6.08 6.55 -4.70
N ARG A 25 -5.41 5.43 -4.45
CA ARG A 25 -5.79 4.43 -3.46
C ARG A 25 -4.80 4.49 -2.30
N ILE A 26 -5.31 4.64 -1.08
CA ILE A 26 -4.45 4.57 0.11
C ILE A 26 -4.02 3.12 0.35
N VAL A 27 -2.72 2.84 0.40
CA VAL A 27 -2.19 1.52 0.75
C VAL A 27 -2.13 1.37 2.27
N ARG A 28 -1.61 2.38 2.98
CA ARG A 28 -1.37 2.32 4.43
C ARG A 28 -1.30 3.71 5.04
N VAL A 29 -1.77 3.84 6.28
CA VAL A 29 -1.56 5.03 7.14
C VAL A 29 -0.82 4.61 8.41
N ARG A 30 0.20 5.38 8.81
CA ARG A 30 0.91 5.19 10.08
C ARG A 30 1.08 6.51 10.81
N LEU A 31 0.76 6.52 12.09
CA LEU A 31 1.05 7.64 12.99
C LEU A 31 2.13 7.18 13.97
N SER A 32 3.28 7.84 13.95
CA SER A 32 4.44 7.46 14.76
C SER A 32 5.11 8.69 15.37
N GLY A 33 6.03 8.45 16.31
CA GLY A 33 6.76 9.51 17.01
C GLY A 33 6.01 10.05 18.23
N ASN A 34 6.78 10.50 19.22
CA ASN A 34 6.26 11.03 20.48
C ASN A 34 6.29 12.56 20.51
N ARG A 35 7.48 13.15 20.41
CA ARG A 35 7.69 14.62 20.45
C ARG A 35 7.45 15.30 19.10
N ARG A 36 7.98 14.70 18.04
CA ARG A 36 7.77 15.12 16.66
C ARG A 36 7.02 13.99 15.97
N LYS A 37 5.71 14.15 15.86
CA LYS A 37 4.85 13.12 15.27
C LYS A 37 5.05 13.08 13.77
N ARG A 38 4.79 11.93 13.16
CA ARG A 38 4.85 11.72 11.73
C ARG A 38 3.62 10.98 11.29
N LEU A 39 2.86 11.58 10.39
CA LEU A 39 1.77 10.97 9.66
C LEU A 39 2.31 10.49 8.31
N GLN A 40 2.55 9.18 8.18
CA GLN A 40 2.91 8.57 6.91
C GLN A 40 1.66 8.08 6.19
N VAL A 41 1.45 8.55 4.96
CA VAL A 41 0.39 8.15 4.04
C VAL A 41 1.05 7.50 2.82
N MET A 42 0.87 6.19 2.69
CA MET A 42 1.33 5.44 1.54
C MET A 42 0.17 5.24 0.57
N ALA A 43 0.33 5.62 -0.69
CA ALA A 43 -0.72 5.57 -1.70
C ALA A 43 -0.19 5.08 -3.05
N GLU A 44 -1.09 4.78 -3.98
CA GLU A 44 -0.77 4.43 -5.36
C GLU A 44 -1.88 4.93 -6.30
N ARG A 45 -1.61 5.18 -7.59
CA ARG A 45 -2.70 5.46 -8.53
C ARG A 45 -3.63 4.26 -8.62
N SER A 46 -4.94 4.51 -8.60
CA SER A 46 -5.94 3.45 -8.62
C SER A 46 -5.96 2.67 -9.94
N SER A 47 -5.56 3.33 -11.03
CA SER A 47 -5.54 2.81 -12.40
C SER A 47 -4.47 1.75 -12.63
N ASP A 48 -3.22 2.03 -12.25
CA ASP A 48 -2.05 1.20 -12.59
C ASP A 48 -1.21 0.79 -11.36
N GLY A 49 -1.43 1.42 -10.20
CA GLY A 49 -0.65 1.23 -8.99
C GLY A 49 0.74 1.88 -9.01
N TYR A 50 1.07 2.65 -10.06
CA TYR A 50 2.28 3.44 -10.11
C TYR A 50 2.04 4.81 -9.45
N MET A 51 3.04 5.36 -8.79
CA MET A 51 2.95 6.68 -8.17
C MET A 51 4.34 7.32 -8.12
N ASP A 52 4.45 8.50 -8.70
CA ASP A 52 5.70 9.26 -8.78
C ASP A 52 5.77 10.40 -7.74
N ILE A 53 6.82 11.22 -7.82
CA ILE A 53 7.04 12.33 -6.89
C ILE A 53 5.98 13.42 -7.01
N ASP A 54 5.47 13.65 -8.23
CA ASP A 54 4.49 14.70 -8.50
C ASP A 54 3.11 14.29 -7.99
N ASP A 55 2.75 13.01 -8.12
CA ASP A 55 1.58 12.44 -7.46
C ASP A 55 1.65 12.59 -5.94
N CYS A 56 2.81 12.30 -5.34
CA CYS A 56 3.01 12.44 -3.89
C CYS A 56 2.80 13.90 -3.47
N GLY A 57 3.34 14.84 -4.26
CA GLY A 57 3.12 16.27 -4.06
C GLY A 57 1.65 16.67 -4.22
N ARG A 58 0.95 16.13 -5.22
CA ARG A 58 -0.47 16.41 -5.47
C ARG A 58 -1.35 15.92 -4.33
N LEU A 59 -1.16 14.68 -3.88
CA LEU A 59 -1.90 14.13 -2.74
C LEU A 59 -1.56 14.90 -1.46
N SER A 60 -0.28 15.19 -1.20
CA SER A 60 0.14 15.98 -0.02
C SER A 60 -0.57 17.35 0.03
N ARG A 61 -0.55 18.10 -1.09
CA ARG A 61 -1.22 19.41 -1.19
C ARG A 61 -2.74 19.36 -1.00
N ALA A 62 -3.38 18.26 -1.37
CA ALA A 62 -4.81 18.09 -1.16
C ALA A 62 -5.15 17.73 0.29
N LEU A 63 -4.32 16.88 0.93
CA LEU A 63 -4.55 16.46 2.31
C LEU A 63 -4.25 17.55 3.33
N SER A 64 -3.21 18.38 3.12
CA SER A 64 -2.79 19.37 4.12
C SER A 64 -3.91 20.32 4.59
N PRO A 65 -4.64 21.04 3.70
CA PRO A 65 -5.67 21.99 4.17
C PRO A 65 -6.80 21.30 4.92
N MET A 66 -7.16 20.08 4.50
CA MET A 66 -8.21 19.28 5.13
C MET A 66 -7.78 18.81 6.54
N LEU A 67 -6.52 18.36 6.67
CA LEU A 67 -5.95 17.94 7.95
C LEU A 67 -5.76 19.12 8.90
N ASP A 68 -5.37 20.30 8.39
CA ASP A 68 -5.27 21.53 9.19
C ASP A 68 -6.63 21.99 9.71
N LEU A 69 -7.67 21.90 8.88
CA LEU A 69 -9.03 22.30 9.26
C LEU A 69 -9.64 21.36 10.31
N LYS A 70 -9.46 20.05 10.14
CA LYS A 70 -10.08 19.04 11.01
C LYS A 70 -9.23 18.70 12.25
N ASP A 71 -7.95 19.07 12.24
CA ASP A 71 -6.96 18.88 13.29
C ASP A 71 -7.06 17.52 14.01
N PRO A 72 -6.95 16.38 13.29
CA PRO A 72 -7.20 15.06 13.87
C PRO A 72 -6.05 14.55 14.77
N ILE A 73 -4.90 15.24 14.79
CA ILE A 73 -3.69 14.82 15.49
C ILE A 73 -3.29 15.91 16.47
N ALA A 74 -3.30 15.59 17.77
CA ALA A 74 -2.87 16.56 18.78
C ALA A 74 -1.38 16.92 18.63
N GLY A 75 -1.08 18.22 18.52
CA GLY A 75 0.28 18.75 18.46
C GLY A 75 0.92 18.63 17.07
N GLU A 76 2.13 19.19 16.94
CA GLU A 76 2.84 19.26 15.67
C GLU A 76 3.21 17.88 15.12
N TYR A 77 3.08 17.74 13.80
CA TYR A 77 3.47 16.54 13.06
C TYR A 77 4.00 16.87 11.66
N ASP A 78 4.83 15.98 11.12
CA ASP A 78 5.22 16.00 9.72
C ASP A 78 4.29 15.09 8.90
N LEU A 79 3.76 15.59 7.77
CA LEU A 79 3.05 14.79 6.79
C LEU A 79 4.05 14.21 5.76
N GLU A 80 4.10 12.89 5.65
CA GLU A 80 4.91 12.18 4.66
C GLU A 80 4.00 11.40 3.72
N VAL A 81 3.98 11.76 2.44
CA VAL A 81 3.27 11.03 1.39
C VAL A 81 4.28 10.26 0.54
N SER A 82 4.04 8.97 0.32
CA SER A 82 4.92 8.12 -0.48
C SER A 82 4.15 7.07 -1.28
N SER A 83 4.79 6.53 -2.32
CA SER A 83 4.37 5.27 -2.93
C SER A 83 4.79 4.06 -2.06
N PRO A 84 4.21 2.86 -2.27
CA PRO A 84 4.64 1.65 -1.57
C PRO A 84 6.00 1.10 -2.04
N GLY A 85 6.44 1.46 -3.24
CA GLY A 85 7.63 0.88 -3.87
C GLY A 85 7.51 -0.63 -4.10
N ILE A 86 8.66 -1.28 -4.32
CA ILE A 86 8.72 -2.71 -4.69
C ILE A 86 8.45 -3.64 -3.48
N ASP A 87 8.89 -3.26 -2.27
CA ASP A 87 8.59 -3.98 -1.01
C ASP A 87 7.18 -3.62 -0.50
N ARG A 88 6.20 -3.73 -1.40
CA ARG A 88 4.83 -3.27 -1.17
C ARG A 88 4.18 -4.07 -0.04
N PRO A 89 3.61 -3.41 0.98
CA PRO A 89 2.81 -4.11 1.96
C PRO A 89 1.51 -4.65 1.36
N LEU A 90 1.09 -5.82 1.84
CA LEU A 90 -0.16 -6.48 1.48
C LEU A 90 -1.14 -6.32 2.65
N MET A 91 -2.19 -5.53 2.45
CA MET A 91 -3.05 -5.05 3.54
C MET A 91 -4.50 -5.50 3.43
N ARG A 92 -4.96 -5.83 2.22
CA ARG A 92 -6.31 -6.28 1.86
C ARG A 92 -6.23 -7.60 1.09
N LEU A 93 -7.33 -8.35 1.04
CA LEU A 93 -7.44 -9.55 0.22
C LEU A 93 -7.15 -9.27 -1.26
N GLU A 94 -7.65 -8.13 -1.77
CA GLU A 94 -7.37 -7.64 -3.13
C GLU A 94 -5.87 -7.51 -3.43
N ASP A 95 -5.05 -7.19 -2.43
CA ASP A 95 -3.60 -7.13 -2.61
C ASP A 95 -3.03 -8.52 -2.88
N PHE A 96 -3.50 -9.54 -2.15
CA PHE A 96 -3.06 -10.92 -2.35
C PHE A 96 -3.58 -11.51 -3.68
N GLU A 97 -4.78 -11.14 -4.10
CA GLU A 97 -5.31 -11.49 -5.43
C GLU A 97 -4.45 -10.89 -6.53
N ARG A 98 -4.18 -9.57 -6.45
CA ARG A 98 -3.40 -8.83 -7.44
C ARG A 98 -1.98 -9.36 -7.60
N PHE A 99 -1.38 -9.85 -6.52
CA PHE A 99 -0.01 -10.34 -6.51
C PHE A 99 0.09 -11.87 -6.37
N ALA A 100 -0.96 -12.60 -6.75
CA ALA A 100 -0.89 -14.05 -6.88
C ALA A 100 0.26 -14.47 -7.81
N GLY A 101 1.01 -15.49 -7.42
CA GLY A 101 2.22 -15.96 -8.10
C GLY A 101 3.52 -15.23 -7.70
N HIS A 102 3.44 -14.18 -6.88
CA HIS A 102 4.64 -13.54 -6.30
C HIS A 102 4.99 -14.11 -4.93
N GLU A 103 6.27 -14.02 -4.59
CA GLU A 103 6.75 -14.37 -3.26
C GLU A 103 6.39 -13.27 -2.25
N ALA A 104 5.91 -13.67 -1.09
CA ALA A 104 5.56 -12.79 0.01
C ALA A 104 6.10 -13.32 1.34
N LYS A 105 6.35 -12.39 2.25
CA LYS A 105 6.67 -12.67 3.64
C LYS A 105 5.50 -12.25 4.50
N LEU A 106 4.98 -13.17 5.30
CA LEU A 106 3.90 -12.95 6.25
C LEU A 106 4.43 -13.11 7.68
N GLU A 107 3.95 -12.26 8.59
CA GLU A 107 4.09 -12.43 10.02
C GLU A 107 2.71 -12.51 10.66
N THR A 108 2.49 -13.50 11.52
CA THR A 108 1.22 -13.73 12.23
C THR A 108 1.25 -13.11 13.62
N ILE A 109 0.07 -12.72 14.12
CA ILE A 109 -0.10 -12.18 15.48
C ILE A 109 0.28 -13.26 16.51
N GLY A 110 -0.27 -14.47 16.36
CA GLY A 110 0.00 -15.63 17.20
C GLY A 110 0.98 -16.62 16.56
N VAL A 111 1.48 -17.55 17.37
CA VAL A 111 2.29 -18.69 16.88
C VAL A 111 1.38 -19.67 16.15
N ILE A 112 1.77 -20.06 14.93
CA ILE A 112 1.14 -21.11 14.13
C ILE A 112 2.25 -22.13 13.82
N ASP A 113 2.04 -23.39 14.20
CA ASP A 113 3.01 -24.48 14.01
C ASP A 113 4.44 -24.15 14.48
N GLY A 114 4.54 -23.56 15.67
CA GLY A 114 5.83 -23.23 16.31
C GLY A 114 6.55 -22.02 15.73
N ARG A 115 6.02 -21.34 14.72
CA ARG A 115 6.61 -20.12 14.13
C ARG A 115 5.58 -19.01 13.93
N ARG A 116 6.07 -17.79 13.70
CA ARG A 116 5.24 -16.62 13.36
C ARG A 116 5.52 -16.06 11.97
N ARG A 117 6.61 -16.49 11.34
CA ARG A 117 7.09 -15.95 10.07
C ARG A 117 6.99 -17.01 8.99
N PHE A 118 6.37 -16.63 7.90
CA PHE A 118 6.13 -17.47 6.74
C PHE A 118 6.65 -16.74 5.51
N LYS A 119 7.26 -17.48 4.60
CA LYS A 119 7.76 -16.97 3.32
C LYS A 119 7.39 -18.01 2.27
N GLY A 120 6.75 -17.57 1.19
CA GLY A 120 6.25 -18.46 0.15
C GLY A 120 5.56 -17.69 -0.97
N VAL A 121 5.01 -18.41 -1.95
CA VAL A 121 4.32 -17.84 -3.11
C VAL A 121 2.84 -17.65 -2.80
N ILE A 122 2.29 -16.49 -3.11
CA ILE A 122 0.86 -16.23 -2.94
C ILE A 122 0.08 -17.10 -3.95
N ALA A 123 -0.71 -18.05 -3.46
CA ALA A 123 -1.57 -18.90 -4.28
C ALA A 123 -2.94 -18.27 -4.57
N GLY A 124 -3.25 -17.14 -3.92
CA GLY A 124 -4.48 -16.37 -4.06
C GLY A 124 -5.24 -16.27 -2.73
N VAL A 125 -6.53 -16.01 -2.80
CA VAL A 125 -7.42 -15.92 -1.63
C VAL A 125 -8.58 -16.91 -1.74
N ALA A 126 -9.18 -17.24 -0.60
CA ALA A 126 -10.41 -18.01 -0.51
C ALA A 126 -11.23 -17.53 0.71
N GLY A 127 -12.35 -16.86 0.46
CA GLY A 127 -13.12 -16.23 1.55
C GLY A 127 -12.32 -15.12 2.23
N ASP A 128 -12.13 -15.21 3.54
CA ASP A 128 -11.31 -14.29 4.34
C ASP A 128 -9.85 -14.75 4.53
N GLU A 129 -9.45 -15.82 3.83
CA GLU A 129 -8.14 -16.45 3.95
C GLU A 129 -7.24 -16.16 2.75
N VAL A 130 -5.97 -15.91 3.04
CA VAL A 130 -4.86 -15.87 2.09
C VAL A 130 -4.21 -17.24 2.03
N ARG A 131 -3.90 -17.71 0.82
CA ARG A 131 -3.26 -19.00 0.58
C ARG A 131 -1.82 -18.78 0.16
N LEU A 132 -0.88 -19.43 0.87
CA LEU A 132 0.56 -19.31 0.64
C LEU A 132 1.15 -20.70 0.36
N THR A 133 1.76 -20.88 -0.80
CA THR A 133 2.54 -22.08 -1.11
C THR A 133 3.94 -21.93 -0.53
N MET A 134 4.26 -22.78 0.44
CA MET A 134 5.57 -22.83 1.09
C MET A 134 6.64 -23.41 0.14
N PRO A 135 7.94 -23.16 0.38
CA PRO A 135 9.02 -23.72 -0.44
C PRO A 135 9.01 -25.25 -0.53
N GLU A 136 8.47 -25.91 0.49
CA GLU A 136 8.31 -27.37 0.56
C GLU A 136 7.12 -27.89 -0.28
N GLY A 137 6.33 -27.01 -0.90
CA GLY A 137 5.19 -27.33 -1.77
C GLY A 137 3.84 -27.41 -1.05
N GLU A 138 3.81 -27.31 0.27
CA GLU A 138 2.59 -27.27 1.08
C GLU A 138 1.86 -25.92 0.92
N GLU A 139 0.53 -25.95 0.81
CA GLU A 139 -0.30 -24.74 0.84
C GLU A 139 -0.84 -24.50 2.25
N VAL A 140 -0.47 -23.36 2.85
CA VAL A 140 -0.94 -22.93 4.16
C VAL A 140 -1.93 -21.78 4.00
N ARG A 141 -2.98 -21.77 4.83
CA ARG A 141 -4.02 -20.73 4.82
C ARG A 141 -3.93 -19.85 6.05
N PHE A 142 -4.07 -18.55 5.84
CA PHE A 142 -4.05 -17.55 6.90
C PHE A 142 -5.26 -16.66 6.77
N LYS A 143 -6.10 -16.58 7.81
CA LYS A 143 -7.07 -15.50 7.91
C LYS A 143 -6.35 -14.16 7.84
N LEU A 144 -6.85 -13.22 7.02
CA LEU A 144 -6.25 -11.90 6.92
C LEU A 144 -6.10 -11.22 8.29
N ALA A 145 -7.11 -11.39 9.15
CA ALA A 145 -7.11 -10.85 10.53
C ALA A 145 -6.02 -11.46 11.44
N ALA A 146 -5.48 -12.63 11.11
CA ALA A 146 -4.41 -13.27 11.87
C ALA A 146 -3.01 -12.73 11.49
N LEU A 147 -2.89 -11.93 10.44
CA LEU A 147 -1.63 -11.37 9.97
C LEU A 147 -1.32 -10.04 10.67
N SER A 148 -0.14 -9.95 11.28
CA SER A 148 0.42 -8.69 11.80
C SER A 148 1.17 -7.91 10.72
N GLU A 149 1.86 -8.61 9.82
CA GLU A 149 2.60 -8.01 8.69
C GLU A 149 2.48 -8.90 7.46
N ALA A 150 2.41 -8.28 6.28
CA ALA A 150 2.53 -8.97 5.02
C ALA A 150 3.12 -8.02 3.99
N ARG A 151 4.09 -8.50 3.21
CA ARG A 151 4.74 -7.71 2.16
C ARG A 151 5.33 -8.61 1.08
N LEU A 152 5.50 -8.06 -0.11
CA LEU A 152 6.18 -8.74 -1.20
C LEU A 152 7.66 -8.94 -0.87
N VAL A 153 8.23 -10.03 -1.38
CA VAL A 153 9.68 -10.24 -1.35
C VAL A 153 10.27 -9.71 -2.64
N LEU A 154 11.33 -8.93 -2.52
CA LEU A 154 12.10 -8.43 -3.65
C LEU A 154 12.77 -9.61 -4.38
N THR A 155 12.15 -10.03 -5.47
CA THR A 155 12.64 -11.07 -6.38
C THR A 155 12.90 -10.47 -7.76
N ASP A 156 13.74 -11.09 -8.58
CA ASP A 156 14.04 -10.61 -9.94
C ASP A 156 12.75 -10.47 -10.78
N ARG A 157 11.86 -11.45 -10.67
CA ARG A 157 10.53 -11.39 -11.30
C ARG A 157 9.75 -10.14 -10.87
N LEU A 158 9.74 -9.83 -9.58
CA LEU A 158 9.01 -8.66 -9.08
C LEU A 158 9.65 -7.36 -9.58
N ILE A 159 10.98 -7.29 -9.61
CA ILE A 159 11.72 -6.13 -10.13
C ILE A 159 11.37 -5.91 -11.61
N GLU A 160 11.41 -6.97 -12.42
CA GLU A 160 11.10 -6.87 -13.85
C GLU A 160 9.66 -6.41 -14.09
N GLU A 161 8.69 -6.95 -13.36
CA GLU A 161 7.29 -6.55 -13.47
C GLU A 161 7.06 -5.10 -13.02
N ASP A 162 7.69 -4.67 -11.92
CA ASP A 162 7.59 -3.30 -11.42
C ASP A 162 8.20 -2.28 -12.40
N LEU A 163 9.37 -2.59 -12.98
CA LEU A 163 9.99 -1.77 -14.01
C LEU A 163 9.12 -1.67 -15.28
N ARG A 164 8.46 -2.76 -15.67
CA ARG A 164 7.52 -2.76 -16.81
C ARG A 164 6.31 -1.88 -16.52
N ARG A 165 5.70 -2.01 -15.33
CA ARG A 165 4.54 -1.19 -14.91
C ARG A 165 4.90 0.29 -14.87
N SER A 166 6.03 0.63 -14.25
CA SER A 166 6.51 2.01 -14.16
C SER A 166 6.75 2.63 -15.53
N LYS A 167 7.39 1.89 -16.46
CA LYS A 167 7.58 2.37 -17.85
C LYS A 167 6.27 2.56 -18.59
N ALA A 168 5.33 1.62 -18.46
CA ALA A 168 4.03 1.71 -19.12
C ALA A 168 3.21 2.91 -18.60
N ALA A 169 3.20 3.11 -17.28
CA ALA A 169 2.52 4.24 -16.66
C ALA A 169 3.14 5.58 -17.07
N GLN A 170 4.47 5.66 -17.14
CA GLN A 170 5.16 6.88 -17.57
C GLN A 170 4.94 7.18 -19.06
N ALA A 171 4.88 6.16 -19.91
CA ALA A 171 4.51 6.34 -21.32
C ALA A 171 3.07 6.84 -21.49
N ALA A 172 2.12 6.33 -20.69
CA ALA A 172 0.74 6.79 -20.70
C ALA A 172 0.62 8.26 -20.24
N ALA A 173 1.30 8.62 -19.14
CA ALA A 173 1.31 9.99 -18.64
C ALA A 173 1.87 11.00 -19.66
N ASN A 174 2.98 10.66 -20.33
CA ASN A 174 3.57 11.50 -21.37
C ASN A 174 2.62 11.68 -22.57
N ALA A 175 1.93 10.62 -22.99
CA ALA A 175 0.97 10.69 -24.10
C ALA A 175 -0.23 11.60 -23.76
N GLU A 176 -0.73 11.55 -22.53
CA GLU A 176 -1.80 12.46 -22.07
C GLU A 176 -1.35 13.92 -22.03
N GLU A 177 -0.10 14.19 -21.62
CA GLU A 177 0.45 15.55 -21.65
C GLU A 177 0.61 16.10 -23.06
N ASP A 178 1.15 15.30 -23.98
CA ASP A 178 1.33 15.71 -25.37
C ASP A 178 -0.02 16.03 -26.02
N GLN A 179 -1.04 15.19 -25.78
CA GLN A 179 -2.39 15.42 -26.28
C GLN A 179 -3.02 16.71 -25.73
N ARG A 180 -2.81 17.03 -24.45
CA ARG A 180 -3.28 18.31 -23.88
C ARG A 180 -2.58 19.52 -24.47
N ARG A 181 -1.30 19.39 -24.84
CA ARG A 181 -0.52 20.48 -25.47
C ARG A 181 -0.94 20.72 -26.92
N GLU A 182 -1.39 19.69 -27.63
CA GLU A 182 -1.90 19.81 -29.00
C GLU A 182 -3.33 20.42 -29.06
N ASP A 183 -4.12 20.24 -28.00
CA ASP A 183 -5.49 20.76 -27.88
C ASP A 183 -5.58 22.21 -27.31
N THR A 184 -4.45 22.84 -26.95
CA THR A 184 -4.37 24.20 -26.36
C THR A 184 -3.82 25.22 -27.36
#